data_AF-A0A2S7Q7B2-F1
#
_entry.id   AF-A0A2S7Q7B2-F1
#
_cell.length_a   1.000
_cell.length_b   1.000
_cell.length_c   1.000
_cell.angle_alpha   90.00
_cell.angle_beta   90.00
_cell.angle_gamma   90.00
#
_symmetry.space_group_name_H-M   'P 1'
#
loop_
_entity.id
_entity.type
_entity.pdbx_description
1 polymer ?
#
loop_
_entity_poly.entity_id
_entity_poly.type
_entity_poly.pdbx_seq_one_letter_code
_entity_poly.pdbx_strand_id
1 'polypeptide(L)'
;MDLQYFAGTNAWWLAHLSSNSDVDTSLAQMAATGYKIVRVWGFGDANTPPPSMNTDPNSVYFQILNSTGAYINYGPDGLQRLDYVVHAASKYGLKLVLPFVNNWGDYGGIAAYTAAFNCSATTFFTDSVCQKVYKNYVKTIVTRYRSSTAIFAWELGNEPRCNGCATSVITNWATNISKYIKSLDSNHMVTLGDEGWFAPADGIGDGSYGYGGAEGVDWVANLKIKTLDYGVFHLYPNSWGYNYTWGSTWIEEHDAAAKTVGKPAILEEYGTPFPYNHTETEAPWQATVLKSGLAADQIWQFGPNGTSVNPASLSDVNTIYYGSAEYVTLGTDHAKAMSKKKV
;
A
#
# COMPACT_ATOMS: atom_id res chain seq x y z
N MET A 1 -2.49 16.68 -15.91
CA MET A 1 -2.91 15.34 -16.37
C MET A 1 -4.37 15.45 -16.69
N ASP A 2 -4.77 14.99 -17.87
CA ASP A 2 -6.19 14.85 -18.16
C ASP A 2 -6.79 13.82 -17.20
N LEU A 3 -8.06 14.00 -16.84
CA LEU A 3 -8.78 13.02 -16.03
C LEU A 3 -8.75 11.68 -16.78
N GLN A 4 -8.34 10.61 -16.12
CA GLN A 4 -8.22 9.28 -16.72
C GLN A 4 -8.26 8.20 -15.63
N TYR A 5 -8.74 7.01 -16.00
CA TYR A 5 -8.49 5.79 -15.26
C TYR A 5 -7.09 5.27 -15.57
N PHE A 6 -6.48 4.55 -14.63
CA PHE A 6 -5.13 4.00 -14.82
C PHE A 6 -4.94 2.71 -14.02
N ALA A 7 -3.92 1.94 -14.39
CA ALA A 7 -3.45 0.81 -13.59
C ALA A 7 -2.13 1.17 -12.90
N GLY A 8 -1.81 0.41 -11.86
CA GLY A 8 -0.54 0.49 -11.16
C GLY A 8 -0.07 -0.86 -10.64
N THR A 9 0.84 -0.83 -9.67
CA THR A 9 1.38 -2.03 -9.05
C THR A 9 1.95 -1.77 -7.66
N ASN A 10 2.23 -2.83 -6.92
CA ASN A 10 2.98 -2.83 -5.66
C ASN A 10 4.42 -3.28 -5.90
N ALA A 11 5.37 -2.57 -5.29
CA ALA A 11 6.80 -2.89 -5.33
C ALA A 11 7.44 -2.51 -3.99
N TRP A 12 7.11 -3.26 -2.94
CA TRP A 12 7.52 -2.95 -1.55
C TRP A 12 9.03 -2.80 -1.38
N TRP A 13 9.77 -3.64 -2.06
CA TRP A 13 11.21 -3.76 -2.01
C TRP A 13 11.94 -2.59 -2.69
N LEU A 14 11.25 -1.75 -3.48
CA LEU A 14 11.91 -0.77 -4.36
C LEU A 14 12.77 0.24 -3.58
N ALA A 15 12.28 0.72 -2.43
CA ALA A 15 13.03 1.63 -1.56
C ALA A 15 14.08 0.94 -0.68
N HIS A 16 14.16 -0.39 -0.74
CA HIS A 16 15.09 -1.22 0.02
C HIS A 16 16.21 -1.84 -0.85
N LEU A 17 16.19 -1.61 -2.16
CA LEU A 17 17.31 -1.96 -3.04
C LEU A 17 18.47 -1.01 -2.79
N SER A 18 19.71 -1.50 -2.69
CA SER A 18 20.92 -0.69 -2.56
C SER A 18 21.43 -0.15 -3.90
N SER A 19 21.03 -0.74 -5.03
CA SER A 19 21.47 -0.36 -6.37
C SER A 19 20.53 0.64 -7.05
N ASN A 20 21.06 1.78 -7.49
CA ASN A 20 20.33 2.74 -8.31
C ASN A 20 19.94 2.18 -9.69
N SER A 21 20.77 1.31 -10.27
CA SER A 21 20.47 0.71 -11.58
C SER A 21 19.28 -0.25 -11.50
N ASP A 22 19.12 -0.96 -10.37
CA ASP A 22 18.00 -1.89 -10.17
C ASP A 22 16.68 -1.13 -9.96
N VAL A 23 16.73 -0.02 -9.23
CA VAL A 23 15.60 0.92 -9.12
C VAL A 23 15.20 1.48 -10.49
N ASP A 24 16.18 1.98 -11.27
CA ASP A 24 15.94 2.51 -12.61
C ASP A 24 15.38 1.46 -13.57
N THR A 25 15.91 0.23 -13.52
CA THR A 25 15.45 -0.91 -14.34
C THR A 25 13.99 -1.23 -14.03
N SER A 26 13.65 -1.33 -12.75
CA SER A 26 12.30 -1.67 -12.30
C SER A 26 11.30 -0.57 -12.68
N LEU A 27 11.61 0.70 -12.42
CA LEU A 27 10.74 1.82 -12.76
C LEU A 27 10.59 2.01 -14.28
N ALA A 28 11.64 1.76 -15.07
CA ALA A 28 11.55 1.79 -16.52
C ALA A 28 10.58 0.73 -17.05
N GLN A 29 10.62 -0.49 -16.48
CA GLN A 29 9.70 -1.56 -16.84
C GLN A 29 8.25 -1.23 -16.46
N MET A 30 8.00 -0.76 -15.24
CA MET A 30 6.66 -0.32 -14.82
C MET A 30 6.10 0.79 -15.71
N ALA A 31 6.94 1.77 -16.08
CA ALA A 31 6.55 2.83 -17.01
C ALA A 31 6.26 2.29 -18.42
N ALA A 32 7.05 1.33 -18.90
CA ALA A 32 6.85 0.68 -20.20
C ALA A 32 5.54 -0.14 -20.25
N THR A 33 5.12 -0.74 -19.14
CA THR A 33 3.80 -1.39 -19.01
C THR A 33 2.66 -0.40 -19.18
N GLY A 34 2.89 0.90 -18.95
CA GLY A 34 1.87 1.94 -18.98
C GLY A 34 1.26 2.23 -17.61
N TYR A 35 1.81 1.65 -16.53
CA TYR A 35 1.42 1.99 -15.17
C TYR A 35 1.67 3.47 -14.86
N LYS A 36 0.86 4.02 -13.95
CA LYS A 36 0.94 5.43 -13.51
C LYS A 36 1.25 5.59 -12.04
N ILE A 37 0.89 4.61 -11.22
CA ILE A 37 1.14 4.61 -9.79
C ILE A 37 1.90 3.34 -9.38
N VAL A 38 2.82 3.50 -8.42
CA VAL A 38 3.59 2.43 -7.81
C VAL A 38 3.51 2.62 -6.29
N ARG A 39 3.03 1.60 -5.58
CA ARG A 39 2.99 1.61 -4.12
C ARG A 39 4.29 1.01 -3.57
N VAL A 40 4.99 1.77 -2.73
CA VAL A 40 6.36 1.50 -2.25
C VAL A 40 6.45 1.78 -0.76
N TRP A 41 7.16 0.95 -0.01
CA TRP A 41 7.09 1.01 1.43
C TRP A 41 7.86 2.25 1.89
N GLY A 42 7.14 3.19 2.48
CA GLY A 42 7.72 4.42 3.06
C GLY A 42 8.30 4.18 4.45
N PHE A 43 8.39 2.93 4.90
CA PHE A 43 8.83 2.50 6.21
C PHE A 43 9.87 1.38 6.10
N GLY A 44 10.60 1.17 7.19
CA GLY A 44 11.71 0.22 7.30
C GLY A 44 12.15 0.18 8.76
N ASP A 45 11.22 -0.19 9.64
CA ASP A 45 11.43 -0.17 11.08
C ASP A 45 12.24 -1.38 11.53
N ALA A 46 13.14 -1.18 12.49
CA ALA A 46 13.84 -2.27 13.16
C ALA A 46 14.09 -1.92 14.63
N ASN A 47 14.24 -2.91 15.51
CA ASN A 47 14.58 -2.65 16.91
C ASN A 47 16.10 -2.52 17.16
N THR A 48 16.89 -3.06 16.24
CA THR A 48 18.36 -3.00 16.20
C THR A 48 18.79 -2.89 14.75
N PRO A 49 19.96 -2.27 14.45
CA PRO A 49 20.48 -2.24 13.09
C PRO A 49 20.52 -3.65 12.47
N PRO A 50 20.14 -3.80 11.18
CA PRO A 50 20.28 -5.07 10.47
C PRO A 50 21.72 -5.61 10.59
N PRO A 51 21.92 -6.92 10.78
CA PRO A 51 23.24 -7.52 10.79
C PRO A 51 23.98 -7.23 9.48
N SER A 52 25.31 -7.10 9.52
CA SER A 52 26.14 -6.88 8.32
C SER A 52 26.07 -8.01 7.29
N MET A 53 25.49 -9.16 7.65
CA MET A 53 25.28 -10.31 6.77
C MET A 53 23.96 -10.21 5.98
N ASN A 54 23.06 -9.29 6.34
CA ASN A 54 21.85 -9.05 5.57
C ASN A 54 22.23 -8.51 4.19
N THR A 55 21.62 -9.08 3.15
CA THR A 55 21.74 -8.63 1.77
C THR A 55 20.49 -7.86 1.37
N ASP A 56 20.54 -7.20 0.22
CA ASP A 56 19.35 -6.60 -0.39
C ASP A 56 18.20 -7.62 -0.52
N PRO A 57 16.95 -7.18 -0.34
CA PRO A 57 16.55 -5.83 0.13
C PRO A 57 16.67 -5.64 1.67
N ASN A 58 17.00 -6.68 2.44
CA ASN A 58 16.91 -6.68 3.91
C ASN A 58 18.04 -5.94 4.65
N SER A 59 18.99 -5.35 3.94
CA SER A 59 20.09 -4.55 4.51
C SER A 59 19.66 -3.11 4.84
N VAL A 60 18.66 -2.58 4.12
CA VAL A 60 18.19 -1.20 4.21
C VAL A 60 17.13 -1.05 5.31
N TYR A 61 17.29 -0.04 6.17
CA TYR A 61 16.37 0.30 7.25
C TYR A 61 16.25 1.82 7.42
N PHE A 62 15.08 2.32 7.80
CA PHE A 62 14.78 3.75 7.89
C PHE A 62 14.72 4.27 9.32
N GLN A 63 14.32 3.43 10.27
CA GLN A 63 14.14 3.85 11.66
C GLN A 63 14.49 2.72 12.62
N ILE A 64 15.27 3.06 13.66
CA ILE A 64 15.51 2.19 14.82
C ILE A 64 14.59 2.60 15.96
N LEU A 65 13.84 1.65 16.50
CA LEU A 65 12.93 1.80 17.63
C LEU A 65 13.42 0.98 18.82
N ASN A 66 13.74 1.61 19.94
CA ASN A 66 14.11 0.86 21.15
C ASN A 66 13.71 1.63 22.42
N SER A 67 14.06 1.09 23.59
CA SER A 67 13.70 1.68 24.88
C SER A 67 14.30 3.06 25.13
N THR A 68 15.32 3.49 24.37
CA THR A 68 15.93 4.81 24.50
C THR A 68 15.32 5.84 23.54
N GLY A 69 14.55 5.41 22.55
CA GLY A 69 13.81 6.30 21.65
C GLY A 69 13.70 5.79 20.23
N ALA A 70 13.55 6.73 19.30
CA ALA A 70 13.45 6.49 17.86
C ALA A 70 14.56 7.26 17.12
N TYR A 71 15.26 6.57 16.21
CA TYR A 71 16.43 7.10 15.50
C TYR A 71 16.27 6.88 14.01
N ILE A 72 16.22 7.97 13.25
CA ILE A 72 16.08 7.93 11.79
C ILE A 72 17.45 7.69 11.15
N ASN A 73 17.52 6.74 10.21
CA ASN A 73 18.68 6.55 9.37
C ASN A 73 18.61 7.46 8.14
N TYR A 74 19.34 8.58 8.17
CA TYR A 74 19.50 9.49 7.02
C TYR A 74 20.65 9.09 6.08
N GLY A 75 21.29 7.96 6.34
CA GLY A 75 22.46 7.45 5.63
C GLY A 75 22.14 6.82 4.27
N PRO A 76 23.19 6.33 3.58
CA PRO A 76 23.10 5.71 2.26
C PRO A 76 22.32 4.38 2.26
N ASP A 77 22.27 3.68 3.40
CA ASP A 77 21.51 2.46 3.66
C ASP A 77 20.17 2.73 4.38
N GLY A 78 19.72 3.99 4.35
CA GLY A 78 18.46 4.44 4.94
C GLY A 78 17.66 5.32 3.99
N LEU A 79 17.21 6.48 4.46
CA LEU A 79 16.31 7.35 3.69
C LEU A 79 16.87 7.85 2.35
N GLN A 80 18.19 7.80 2.12
CA GLN A 80 18.76 8.09 0.80
C GLN A 80 18.34 7.08 -0.28
N ARG A 81 17.95 5.86 0.11
CA ARG A 81 17.38 4.89 -0.84
C ARG A 81 15.99 5.34 -1.30
N LEU A 82 15.14 5.78 -0.36
CA LEU A 82 13.83 6.34 -0.68
C LEU A 82 13.96 7.67 -1.46
N ASP A 83 14.96 8.51 -1.18
CA ASP A 83 15.25 9.71 -1.99
C ASP A 83 15.43 9.36 -3.46
N TYR A 84 16.24 8.34 -3.72
CA TYR A 84 16.54 7.93 -5.08
C TYR A 84 15.29 7.42 -5.78
N VAL A 85 14.46 6.62 -5.10
CA VAL A 85 13.16 6.15 -5.65
C VAL A 85 12.25 7.33 -6.00
N VAL A 86 12.11 8.32 -5.11
CA VAL A 86 11.27 9.52 -5.37
C VAL A 86 11.81 10.32 -6.56
N HIS A 87 13.13 10.48 -6.66
CA HIS A 87 13.77 11.14 -7.79
C HIS A 87 13.56 10.37 -9.09
N ALA A 88 13.82 9.06 -9.09
CA ALA A 88 13.70 8.21 -10.26
C ALA A 88 12.23 8.08 -10.73
N ALA A 89 11.26 8.01 -9.82
CA ALA A 89 9.85 8.01 -10.18
C ALA A 89 9.47 9.24 -11.02
N SER A 90 10.01 10.42 -10.69
CA SER A 90 9.84 11.64 -11.50
C SER A 90 10.42 11.48 -12.91
N LYS A 91 11.64 10.92 -13.02
CA LYS A 91 12.33 10.65 -14.30
C LYS A 91 11.51 9.73 -15.21
N TYR A 92 10.84 8.72 -14.64
CA TYR A 92 10.03 7.75 -15.40
C TYR A 92 8.54 8.13 -15.52
N GLY A 93 8.13 9.30 -15.00
CA GLY A 93 6.75 9.76 -15.08
C GLY A 93 5.75 8.95 -14.25
N LEU A 94 6.23 8.29 -13.19
CA LEU A 94 5.43 7.49 -12.26
C LEU A 94 5.12 8.31 -10.99
N LYS A 95 4.03 7.96 -10.32
CA LYS A 95 3.65 8.51 -9.01
C LYS A 95 3.72 7.44 -7.92
N LEU A 96 4.00 7.85 -6.69
CA LEU A 96 4.25 6.95 -5.57
C LEU A 96 3.15 7.04 -4.50
N VAL A 97 2.70 5.88 -4.02
CA VAL A 97 1.94 5.76 -2.78
C VAL A 97 2.89 5.27 -1.70
N LEU A 98 2.95 5.97 -0.56
CA LEU A 98 3.91 5.70 0.50
C LEU A 98 3.20 5.47 1.85
N PRO A 99 2.97 4.20 2.27
CA PRO A 99 2.57 3.88 3.64
C PRO A 99 3.67 4.23 4.65
N PHE A 100 3.27 4.66 5.85
CA PHE A 100 4.21 5.07 6.91
C PHE A 100 4.55 4.00 7.96
N VAL A 101 3.79 2.92 8.03
CA VAL A 101 3.98 1.82 8.98
C VAL A 101 3.32 0.55 8.44
N ASN A 102 3.79 -0.61 8.85
CA ASN A 102 3.13 -1.89 8.57
C ASN A 102 2.25 -2.33 9.74
N ASN A 103 1.07 -2.88 9.48
CA ASN A 103 0.33 -3.64 10.48
C ASN A 103 1.08 -4.93 10.86
N TRP A 104 1.68 -5.58 9.88
CA TRP A 104 2.41 -6.85 10.04
C TRP A 104 3.84 -6.66 10.53
N GLY A 105 4.53 -7.77 10.82
CA GLY A 105 5.91 -7.75 11.34
C GLY A 105 6.99 -7.51 10.28
N ASP A 106 6.67 -7.64 8.99
CA ASP A 106 7.63 -7.41 7.91
C ASP A 106 8.12 -5.97 7.91
N TYR A 107 9.45 -5.80 7.90
CA TYR A 107 10.10 -4.49 8.07
C TYR A 107 9.67 -3.76 9.35
N GLY A 108 9.48 -4.54 10.42
CA GLY A 108 9.25 -4.10 11.80
C GLY A 108 7.79 -3.85 12.12
N GLY A 109 7.16 -2.92 11.41
CA GLY A 109 5.75 -2.56 11.58
C GLY A 109 5.35 -2.19 13.01
N ILE A 110 4.05 -2.32 13.33
CA ILE A 110 3.52 -2.08 14.68
C ILE A 110 4.26 -2.94 15.72
N ALA A 111 4.68 -4.15 15.36
CA ALA A 111 5.43 -5.03 16.27
C ALA A 111 6.73 -4.36 16.78
N ALA A 112 7.47 -3.65 15.92
CA ALA A 112 8.66 -2.90 16.34
C ALA A 112 8.34 -1.77 17.33
N TYR A 113 7.18 -1.11 17.21
CA TYR A 113 6.73 -0.13 18.19
C TYR A 113 6.39 -0.79 19.53
N THR A 114 5.67 -1.91 19.53
CA THR A 114 5.29 -2.64 20.76
C THR A 114 6.50 -3.20 21.51
N ALA A 115 7.55 -3.59 20.78
CA ALA A 115 8.80 -4.06 21.39
C ALA A 115 9.61 -2.92 22.04
N ALA A 116 9.51 -1.70 21.50
CA ALA A 116 10.26 -0.53 21.98
C ALA A 116 9.51 0.26 23.05
N PHE A 117 8.19 0.33 22.93
CA PHE A 117 7.31 1.18 23.70
C PHE A 117 6.15 0.33 24.22
N ASN A 118 5.75 0.52 25.47
CA ASN A 118 4.82 -0.33 26.22
C ASN A 118 3.34 -0.27 25.73
N CYS A 119 3.11 -0.19 24.42
CA CYS A 119 1.83 -0.37 23.74
C CYS A 119 1.70 -1.81 23.20
N SER A 120 0.51 -2.18 22.74
CA SER A 120 0.21 -3.45 22.07
C SER A 120 -0.23 -3.19 20.62
N ALA A 121 -0.44 -4.25 19.83
CA ALA A 121 -0.96 -4.10 18.47
C ALA A 121 -2.29 -3.32 18.42
N THR A 122 -3.16 -3.50 19.43
CA THR A 122 -4.45 -2.81 19.51
C THR A 122 -4.36 -1.45 20.20
N THR A 123 -3.49 -1.27 21.20
CA THR A 123 -3.33 0.05 21.85
C THR A 123 -2.39 0.97 21.10
N PHE A 124 -1.66 0.50 20.09
CA PHE A 124 -0.82 1.32 19.20
C PHE A 124 -1.56 2.57 18.73
N PHE A 125 -2.81 2.43 18.29
CA PHE A 125 -3.65 3.51 17.73
C PHE A 125 -4.00 4.62 18.73
N THR A 126 -3.96 4.35 20.03
CA THR A 126 -4.39 5.28 21.09
C THR A 126 -3.29 5.62 22.09
N ASP A 127 -2.23 4.81 22.18
CA ASP A 127 -1.12 5.04 23.09
C ASP A 127 -0.34 6.29 22.69
N SER A 128 -0.21 7.21 23.64
CA SER A 128 0.38 8.53 23.39
C SER A 128 1.87 8.48 23.02
N VAL A 129 2.62 7.48 23.50
CA VAL A 129 4.05 7.34 23.19
C VAL A 129 4.21 6.78 21.78
N CYS A 130 3.54 5.66 21.47
CA CYS A 130 3.58 5.05 20.14
C CYS A 130 3.09 6.03 19.06
N GLN A 131 1.99 6.75 19.32
CA GLN A 131 1.48 7.77 18.38
C GLN A 131 2.41 8.99 18.24
N LYS A 132 3.10 9.41 19.30
CA LYS A 132 4.10 10.49 19.20
C LYS A 132 5.28 10.08 18.32
N VAL A 133 5.78 8.87 18.48
CA VAL A 133 6.90 8.35 17.67
C VAL A 133 6.46 8.19 16.21
N TYR A 134 5.32 7.56 15.96
CA TYR A 134 4.76 7.40 14.62
C TYR A 134 4.55 8.76 13.92
N LYS A 135 3.95 9.75 14.60
CA LYS A 135 3.77 11.11 14.03
C LYS A 135 5.08 11.84 13.76
N ASN A 136 6.16 11.55 14.49
CA ASN A 136 7.49 12.08 14.20
C ASN A 136 8.07 11.45 12.93
N TYR A 137 7.89 10.13 12.74
CA TYR A 137 8.28 9.45 11.51
C TYR A 137 7.50 9.99 10.29
N VAL A 138 6.17 10.08 10.39
CA VAL A 138 5.30 10.69 9.38
C VAL A 138 5.78 12.10 9.02
N LYS A 139 6.08 12.94 10.02
CA LYS A 139 6.60 14.29 9.78
C LYS A 139 7.92 14.29 9.01
N THR A 140 8.83 13.37 9.35
CA THR A 140 10.11 13.21 8.67
C THR A 140 9.90 12.93 7.19
N ILE A 141 9.10 11.91 6.86
CA ILE A 141 8.85 11.50 5.47
C ILE A 141 8.09 12.57 4.69
N VAL A 142 6.98 13.08 5.24
CA VAL A 142 6.15 14.09 4.55
C VAL A 142 6.94 15.37 4.30
N THR A 143 7.65 15.90 5.30
CA THR A 143 8.43 17.14 5.13
C THR A 143 9.53 16.98 4.08
N ARG A 144 10.09 15.76 3.96
CA ARG A 144 11.15 15.44 3.01
C ARG A 144 10.68 15.48 1.56
N TYR A 145 9.45 15.01 1.26
CA TYR A 145 8.97 14.90 -0.12
C TYR A 145 7.72 15.71 -0.48
N ARG A 146 7.16 16.54 0.42
CA ARG A 146 5.95 17.36 0.16
C ARG A 146 6.02 18.32 -1.02
N SER A 147 7.22 18.62 -1.55
CA SER A 147 7.41 19.43 -2.76
C SER A 147 7.60 18.59 -4.02
N SER A 148 7.73 17.27 -3.90
CA SER A 148 7.93 16.38 -5.03
C SER A 148 6.61 16.07 -5.70
N THR A 149 6.50 16.38 -6.99
CA THR A 149 5.31 16.00 -7.76
C THR A 149 5.20 14.50 -8.01
N ALA A 150 6.20 13.69 -7.66
CA ALA A 150 6.16 12.24 -7.80
C ALA A 150 5.35 11.55 -6.70
N ILE A 151 4.91 12.24 -5.65
CA ILE A 151 4.01 11.63 -4.66
C ILE A 151 2.58 11.65 -5.21
N PHE A 152 1.95 10.48 -5.28
CA PHE A 152 0.50 10.34 -5.52
C PHE A 152 -0.26 10.62 -4.24
N ALA A 153 0.06 9.86 -3.19
CA ALA A 153 -0.61 9.94 -1.91
C ALA A 153 0.29 9.51 -0.75
N TRP A 154 0.01 10.10 0.39
CA TRP A 154 0.45 9.63 1.69
C TRP A 154 -0.51 8.58 2.22
N GLU A 155 0.00 7.44 2.65
CA GLU A 155 -0.84 6.37 3.17
C GLU A 155 -0.55 6.13 4.65
N LEU A 156 -1.60 6.09 5.46
CA LEU A 156 -1.47 6.05 6.92
C LEU A 156 -0.71 4.81 7.39
N GLY A 157 -0.98 3.65 6.81
CA GLY A 157 -0.20 2.43 7.01
C GLY A 157 -0.66 1.32 6.09
N ASN A 158 0.17 0.30 5.94
CA ASN A 158 -0.20 -0.92 5.23
C ASN A 158 -1.13 -1.77 6.10
N GLU A 159 -2.36 -1.96 5.64
CA GLU A 159 -3.36 -2.88 6.19
C GLU A 159 -3.65 -2.70 7.69
N PRO A 160 -3.88 -1.47 8.20
CA PRO A 160 -4.10 -1.24 9.64
C PRO A 160 -5.32 -2.03 10.15
N ARG A 161 -5.08 -2.92 11.12
CA ARG A 161 -6.13 -3.68 11.83
C ARG A 161 -6.06 -3.45 13.32
N CYS A 162 -7.22 -3.44 13.97
CA CYS A 162 -7.36 -3.45 15.43
C CYS A 162 -8.29 -4.60 15.79
N ASN A 163 -7.72 -5.82 15.77
CA ASN A 163 -8.49 -7.05 15.96
C ASN A 163 -9.28 -7.03 17.28
N GLY A 164 -10.60 -7.23 17.20
CA GLY A 164 -11.54 -7.21 18.32
C GLY A 164 -11.84 -5.82 18.89
N CYS A 165 -11.29 -4.75 18.32
CA CYS A 165 -11.60 -3.39 18.74
C CYS A 165 -12.95 -2.93 18.17
N ALA A 166 -13.54 -1.89 18.79
CA ALA A 166 -14.58 -1.13 18.12
C ALA A 166 -14.00 -0.46 16.86
N THR A 167 -14.75 -0.47 15.76
CA THR A 167 -14.30 0.10 14.47
C THR A 167 -13.92 1.58 14.56
N SER A 168 -14.57 2.29 15.50
CA SER A 168 -14.27 3.69 15.81
C SER A 168 -12.83 3.95 16.28
N VAL A 169 -12.09 2.94 16.76
CA VAL A 169 -10.68 3.10 17.12
C VAL A 169 -9.85 3.48 15.88
N ILE A 170 -9.99 2.74 14.78
CA ILE A 170 -9.29 3.05 13.52
C ILE A 170 -9.87 4.32 12.90
N THR A 171 -11.19 4.51 12.86
CA THR A 171 -11.79 5.72 12.28
C THR A 171 -11.32 7.00 12.99
N ASN A 172 -11.21 6.99 14.33
CA ASN A 172 -10.70 8.13 15.09
C ASN A 172 -9.21 8.35 14.86
N TRP A 173 -8.42 7.27 14.86
CA TRP A 173 -7.00 7.33 14.55
C TRP A 173 -6.76 7.91 13.15
N ALA A 174 -7.42 7.36 12.14
CA ALA A 174 -7.33 7.80 10.75
C ALA A 174 -7.75 9.27 10.58
N THR A 175 -8.81 9.70 11.26
CA THR A 175 -9.23 11.11 11.28
C THR A 175 -8.13 12.03 11.81
N ASN A 176 -7.48 11.64 12.91
CA ASN A 176 -6.44 12.44 13.55
C ASN A 176 -5.14 12.47 12.73
N ILE A 177 -4.72 11.33 12.18
CA ILE A 177 -3.46 11.21 11.42
C ILE A 177 -3.60 11.88 10.05
N SER A 178 -4.68 11.64 9.31
CA SER A 178 -4.89 12.29 8.02
C SER A 178 -4.95 13.81 8.15
N LYS A 179 -5.63 14.34 9.18
CA LYS A 179 -5.63 15.78 9.48
C LYS A 179 -4.23 16.30 9.81
N TYR A 180 -3.43 15.52 10.54
CA TYR A 180 -2.05 15.89 10.84
C TYR A 180 -1.20 15.95 9.56
N ILE A 181 -1.30 14.95 8.67
CA ILE A 181 -0.59 14.94 7.38
C ILE A 181 -0.99 16.15 6.53
N LYS A 182 -2.30 16.44 6.41
CA LYS A 182 -2.81 17.63 5.70
C LYS A 182 -2.29 18.95 6.28
N SER A 183 -1.91 18.99 7.57
CA SER A 183 -1.27 20.17 8.18
C SER A 183 0.21 20.34 7.82
N LEU A 184 0.88 19.25 7.41
CA LEU A 184 2.29 19.24 6.98
C LEU A 184 2.43 19.47 5.46
N ASP A 185 1.44 19.01 4.70
CA ASP A 185 1.40 19.01 3.25
C ASP A 185 -0.03 19.19 2.72
N SER A 186 -0.27 20.30 2.03
CA SER A 186 -1.54 20.64 1.39
C SER A 186 -1.63 20.24 -0.09
N ASN A 187 -0.56 19.70 -0.67
CA ASN A 187 -0.45 19.43 -2.10
C ASN A 187 -0.91 18.01 -2.47
N HIS A 188 -0.61 17.03 -1.62
CA HIS A 188 -0.79 15.62 -1.93
C HIS A 188 -2.06 15.03 -1.32
N MET A 189 -2.52 13.95 -1.95
CA MET A 189 -3.62 13.15 -1.43
C MET A 189 -3.20 12.35 -0.19
N VAL A 190 -4.18 11.91 0.58
CA VAL A 190 -4.02 11.06 1.75
C VAL A 190 -5.05 9.94 1.69
N THR A 191 -4.62 8.71 1.90
CA THR A 191 -5.48 7.50 2.01
C THR A 191 -5.13 6.69 3.26
N LEU A 192 -6.00 5.77 3.66
CA LEU A 192 -5.81 4.98 4.88
C LEU A 192 -4.85 3.79 4.67
N GLY A 193 -5.00 3.04 3.58
CA GLY A 193 -4.26 1.79 3.34
C GLY A 193 -4.92 0.54 3.95
N ASP A 194 -6.21 0.63 4.32
CA ASP A 194 -6.96 -0.50 4.86
C ASP A 194 -7.48 -1.44 3.76
N GLU A 195 -7.71 -2.69 4.13
CA GLU A 195 -8.03 -3.73 3.18
C GLU A 195 -9.51 -3.76 2.75
N GLY A 196 -10.36 -2.91 3.35
CA GLY A 196 -11.74 -2.71 2.89
C GLY A 196 -12.85 -3.35 3.74
N TRP A 197 -12.61 -3.72 4.99
CA TRP A 197 -13.63 -4.49 5.71
C TRP A 197 -14.89 -3.67 5.90
N PHE A 198 -16.03 -4.22 5.51
CA PHE A 198 -17.32 -3.66 5.87
C PHE A 198 -17.67 -4.00 7.32
N ALA A 199 -18.58 -3.21 7.89
CA ALA A 199 -19.16 -3.45 9.19
C ALA A 199 -20.66 -3.77 9.06
N PRO A 200 -21.27 -4.48 10.03
CA PRO A 200 -22.70 -4.81 9.99
C PRO A 200 -23.62 -3.59 9.85
N ALA A 201 -23.18 -2.42 10.34
CA ALA A 201 -23.93 -1.18 10.26
C ALA A 201 -24.06 -0.62 8.83
N ASP A 202 -23.22 -1.09 7.89
CA ASP A 202 -23.24 -0.66 6.49
C ASP A 202 -24.40 -1.29 5.71
N GLY A 203 -24.93 -2.43 6.19
CA GLY A 203 -25.98 -3.18 5.49
C GLY A 203 -25.49 -3.80 4.17
N ILE A 204 -24.19 -4.07 4.06
CA ILE A 204 -23.52 -4.68 2.90
C ILE A 204 -23.04 -6.09 3.28
N GLY A 205 -23.18 -7.03 2.34
CA GLY A 205 -22.76 -8.43 2.53
C GLY A 205 -23.63 -9.22 3.52
N ASP A 206 -23.03 -10.27 4.07
CA ASP A 206 -23.72 -11.32 4.84
C ASP A 206 -23.27 -11.40 6.31
N GLY A 207 -22.40 -10.48 6.75
CA GLY A 207 -21.79 -10.49 8.09
C GLY A 207 -20.69 -11.54 8.27
N SER A 208 -20.24 -12.19 7.20
CA SER A 208 -19.04 -13.03 7.21
C SER A 208 -17.76 -12.20 7.43
N TYR A 209 -16.60 -12.85 7.46
CA TYR A 209 -15.34 -12.24 7.90
C TYR A 209 -15.04 -10.84 7.33
N GLY A 210 -15.15 -10.65 6.01
CA GLY A 210 -14.94 -9.35 5.34
C GLY A 210 -16.04 -8.31 5.56
N TYR A 211 -17.16 -8.69 6.17
CA TYR A 211 -18.34 -7.84 6.43
C TYR A 211 -18.68 -7.70 7.92
N GLY A 212 -17.92 -8.35 8.80
CA GLY A 212 -18.23 -8.47 10.23
C GLY A 212 -17.59 -7.39 11.11
N GLY A 213 -16.71 -6.54 10.57
CA GLY A 213 -16.00 -5.49 11.31
C GLY A 213 -15.04 -5.99 12.41
N ALA A 214 -14.78 -7.31 12.48
CA ALA A 214 -13.98 -7.92 13.56
C ALA A 214 -12.51 -7.47 13.58
N GLU A 215 -11.98 -7.01 12.45
CA GLU A 215 -10.64 -6.43 12.35
C GLU A 215 -10.58 -4.96 12.80
N GLY A 216 -11.65 -4.44 13.38
CA GLY A 216 -11.72 -3.06 13.86
C GLY A 216 -11.78 -2.03 12.74
N VAL A 217 -12.18 -2.45 11.53
CA VAL A 217 -12.27 -1.63 10.33
C VAL A 217 -13.74 -1.54 9.90
N ASP A 218 -14.17 -0.32 9.60
CA ASP A 218 -15.44 0.01 8.96
C ASP A 218 -15.08 0.93 7.78
N TRP A 219 -14.95 0.32 6.61
CA TRP A 219 -14.42 0.99 5.43
C TRP A 219 -15.31 2.16 4.99
N VAL A 220 -16.63 2.03 5.10
CA VAL A 220 -17.56 3.08 4.70
C VAL A 220 -17.47 4.27 5.66
N ALA A 221 -17.33 4.04 6.97
CA ALA A 221 -17.09 5.09 7.94
C ALA A 221 -15.73 5.76 7.71
N ASN A 222 -14.68 4.99 7.43
CA ASN A 222 -13.35 5.49 7.11
C ASN A 222 -13.37 6.36 5.85
N LEU A 223 -14.03 5.91 4.78
CA LEU A 223 -14.15 6.67 3.53
C LEU A 223 -14.85 8.02 3.72
N LYS A 224 -15.75 8.15 4.69
CA LYS A 224 -16.43 9.42 5.01
C LYS A 224 -15.50 10.45 5.70
N ILE A 225 -14.30 10.08 6.15
CA ILE A 225 -13.35 11.01 6.79
C ILE A 225 -12.93 12.09 5.79
N LYS A 226 -13.17 13.38 6.12
CA LYS A 226 -12.97 14.49 5.17
C LYS A 226 -11.52 14.71 4.71
N THR A 227 -10.55 14.28 5.50
CA THR A 227 -9.11 14.44 5.23
C THR A 227 -8.47 13.23 4.57
N LEU A 228 -9.25 12.19 4.28
CA LEU A 228 -8.89 11.12 3.34
C LEU A 228 -9.52 11.45 1.98
N ASP A 229 -8.73 11.49 0.91
CA ASP A 229 -9.20 11.97 -0.40
C ASP A 229 -9.84 10.85 -1.24
N TYR A 230 -9.46 9.60 -1.00
CA TYR A 230 -10.00 8.41 -1.66
C TYR A 230 -9.95 7.19 -0.72
N GLY A 231 -10.68 6.14 -1.08
CA GLY A 231 -10.67 4.85 -0.38
C GLY A 231 -9.80 3.82 -1.09
N VAL A 232 -9.29 2.87 -0.32
CA VAL A 232 -8.52 1.74 -0.84
C VAL A 232 -9.07 0.46 -0.23
N PHE A 233 -9.00 -0.64 -0.96
CA PHE A 233 -9.36 -1.95 -0.46
C PHE A 233 -8.51 -2.99 -1.18
N HIS A 234 -8.30 -4.12 -0.52
CA HIS A 234 -7.44 -5.20 -1.01
C HIS A 234 -8.30 -6.42 -1.36
N LEU A 235 -7.70 -7.47 -1.93
CA LEU A 235 -8.42 -8.70 -2.29
C LEU A 235 -7.52 -9.94 -2.25
N TYR A 236 -7.69 -10.75 -1.19
CA TYR A 236 -7.01 -12.05 -1.05
C TYR A 236 -7.98 -13.16 -0.58
N PRO A 237 -8.88 -13.66 -1.45
CA PRO A 237 -9.96 -14.58 -1.05
C PRO A 237 -9.47 -15.83 -0.29
N ASN A 238 -8.34 -16.42 -0.71
CA ASN A 238 -7.77 -17.59 -0.06
C ASN A 238 -7.44 -17.36 1.42
N SER A 239 -6.79 -16.23 1.73
CA SER A 239 -6.40 -15.86 3.09
C SER A 239 -7.60 -15.56 3.98
N TRP A 240 -8.74 -15.21 3.37
CA TRP A 240 -9.95 -14.76 4.07
C TRP A 240 -11.06 -15.82 4.11
N GLY A 241 -10.83 -16.99 3.50
CA GLY A 241 -11.78 -18.10 3.47
C GLY A 241 -12.90 -17.96 2.43
N TYR A 242 -12.71 -17.14 1.40
CA TYR A 242 -13.65 -16.97 0.29
C TYR A 242 -13.20 -17.72 -0.98
N ASN A 243 -14.16 -18.06 -1.83
CA ASN A 243 -13.86 -18.53 -3.19
C ASN A 243 -13.36 -17.36 -4.04
N TYR A 244 -12.50 -17.60 -5.01
CA TYR A 244 -12.01 -16.57 -5.91
C TYR A 244 -13.10 -15.86 -6.73
N THR A 245 -14.21 -16.54 -7.04
CA THR A 245 -15.35 -15.89 -7.72
C THR A 245 -16.01 -14.79 -6.89
N TRP A 246 -15.88 -14.84 -5.56
CA TRP A 246 -16.35 -13.79 -4.65
C TRP A 246 -15.62 -12.46 -4.86
N GLY A 247 -14.39 -12.48 -5.39
CA GLY A 247 -13.62 -11.25 -5.61
C GLY A 247 -14.30 -10.23 -6.51
N SER A 248 -15.09 -10.66 -7.51
CA SER A 248 -15.87 -9.73 -8.32
C SER A 248 -17.01 -9.08 -7.52
N THR A 249 -17.67 -9.81 -6.62
CA THR A 249 -18.69 -9.26 -5.72
C THR A 249 -18.06 -8.21 -4.79
N TRP A 250 -16.91 -8.52 -4.20
CA TRP A 250 -16.17 -7.60 -3.35
C TRP A 250 -15.83 -6.28 -4.05
N ILE A 251 -15.36 -6.36 -5.30
CA ILE A 251 -15.05 -5.20 -6.15
C ILE A 251 -16.31 -4.36 -6.45
N GLU A 252 -17.42 -5.01 -6.81
CA GLU A 252 -18.69 -4.33 -7.14
C GLU A 252 -19.30 -3.62 -5.92
N GLU A 253 -19.22 -4.23 -4.74
CA GLU A 253 -19.73 -3.66 -3.50
C GLU A 253 -18.92 -2.44 -3.05
N HIS A 254 -17.59 -2.51 -3.16
CA HIS A 254 -16.72 -1.36 -2.89
C HIS A 254 -16.96 -0.20 -3.86
N ASP A 255 -17.13 -0.48 -5.15
CA ASP A 255 -17.48 0.54 -6.14
C ASP A 255 -18.83 1.21 -5.82
N ALA A 256 -19.85 0.41 -5.50
CA ALA A 256 -21.17 0.94 -5.15
C ALA A 256 -21.15 1.78 -3.86
N ALA A 257 -20.40 1.34 -2.84
CA ALA A 257 -20.23 2.09 -1.61
C ALA A 257 -19.43 3.38 -1.83
N ALA A 258 -18.34 3.34 -2.60
CA ALA A 258 -17.54 4.51 -2.98
C ALA A 258 -18.39 5.57 -3.68
N LYS A 259 -19.20 5.14 -4.66
CA LYS A 259 -20.14 5.98 -5.39
C LYS A 259 -21.18 6.62 -4.48
N THR A 260 -21.69 5.88 -3.49
CA THR A 260 -22.65 6.39 -2.51
C THR A 260 -22.04 7.46 -1.60
N VAL A 261 -20.78 7.27 -1.18
CA VAL A 261 -20.05 8.27 -0.39
C VAL A 261 -19.60 9.47 -1.24
N GLY A 262 -19.43 9.29 -2.54
CA GLY A 262 -19.01 10.33 -3.47
C GLY A 262 -17.50 10.56 -3.49
N LYS A 263 -16.71 9.51 -3.24
CA LYS A 263 -15.24 9.54 -3.33
C LYS A 263 -14.71 8.44 -4.25
N PRO A 264 -13.56 8.65 -4.91
CA PRO A 264 -12.89 7.59 -5.65
C PRO A 264 -12.48 6.43 -4.72
N ALA A 265 -12.41 5.23 -5.29
CA ALA A 265 -11.79 4.07 -4.65
C ALA A 265 -10.82 3.37 -5.60
N ILE A 266 -9.81 2.71 -5.02
CA ILE A 266 -8.76 1.97 -5.72
C ILE A 266 -8.70 0.55 -5.13
N LEU A 267 -8.64 -0.46 -6.00
CA LEU A 267 -8.25 -1.81 -5.60
C LEU A 267 -6.72 -1.84 -5.48
N GLU A 268 -6.21 -1.56 -4.28
CA GLU A 268 -4.80 -1.19 -4.05
C GLU A 268 -3.86 -2.40 -3.92
N GLU A 269 -4.42 -3.56 -3.60
CA GLU A 269 -3.73 -4.85 -3.70
C GLU A 269 -4.70 -5.96 -4.08
N TYR A 270 -4.23 -6.90 -4.90
CA TYR A 270 -4.92 -8.16 -5.12
C TYR A 270 -3.93 -9.19 -5.65
N GLY A 271 -4.16 -10.45 -5.29
CA GLY A 271 -3.31 -11.55 -5.72
C GLY A 271 -3.89 -12.91 -5.39
N THR A 272 -3.38 -13.93 -6.07
CA THR A 272 -3.69 -15.33 -5.76
C THR A 272 -2.43 -16.17 -5.64
N PRO A 273 -2.31 -17.08 -4.65
CA PRO A 273 -1.08 -17.83 -4.43
C PRO A 273 -0.96 -19.04 -5.38
N PHE A 274 -1.14 -18.83 -6.69
CA PHE A 274 -0.99 -19.86 -7.72
C PHE A 274 0.30 -19.64 -8.49
N PRO A 275 1.37 -20.40 -8.21
CA PRO A 275 2.63 -20.19 -8.88
C PRO A 275 2.46 -20.41 -10.40
N TYR A 276 2.90 -19.41 -11.17
CA TYR A 276 3.01 -19.41 -12.63
C TYR A 276 1.71 -19.33 -13.45
N ASN A 277 0.54 -19.17 -12.83
CA ASN A 277 -0.68 -18.78 -13.57
C ASN A 277 -1.75 -18.14 -12.67
N HIS A 278 -1.67 -16.83 -12.55
CA HIS A 278 -2.67 -16.01 -11.87
C HIS A 278 -3.87 -15.66 -12.77
N THR A 279 -3.70 -15.84 -14.09
CA THR A 279 -4.59 -15.28 -15.12
C THR A 279 -6.03 -15.77 -14.99
N GLU A 280 -6.22 -17.06 -14.71
CA GLU A 280 -7.56 -17.65 -14.58
C GLU A 280 -8.39 -16.97 -13.50
N THR A 281 -7.74 -16.49 -12.43
CA THR A 281 -8.42 -15.89 -11.29
C THR A 281 -8.45 -14.37 -11.35
N GLU A 282 -7.34 -13.72 -11.70
CA GLU A 282 -7.20 -12.27 -11.63
C GLU A 282 -7.76 -11.54 -12.85
N ALA A 283 -7.76 -12.17 -14.04
CA ALA A 283 -8.34 -11.55 -15.23
C ALA A 283 -9.85 -11.29 -15.10
N PRO A 284 -10.67 -12.19 -14.51
CA PRO A 284 -12.05 -11.88 -14.13
C PRO A 284 -12.19 -10.64 -13.23
N TRP A 285 -11.31 -10.46 -12.24
CA TRP A 285 -11.34 -9.31 -11.34
C TRP A 285 -11.01 -8.01 -12.08
N GLN A 286 -9.96 -8.03 -12.92
CA GLN A 286 -9.62 -6.91 -13.79
C GLN A 286 -10.75 -6.55 -14.76
N ALA A 287 -11.45 -7.55 -15.30
CA ALA A 287 -12.63 -7.33 -16.13
C ALA A 287 -13.80 -6.68 -15.36
N THR A 288 -13.94 -6.99 -14.07
CA THR A 288 -14.89 -6.32 -13.17
C THR A 288 -14.48 -4.87 -12.94
N VAL A 289 -13.18 -4.60 -12.65
CA VAL A 289 -12.65 -3.24 -12.53
C VAL A 289 -12.86 -2.42 -13.80
N LEU A 290 -12.69 -3.01 -14.99
CA LEU A 290 -12.93 -2.32 -16.26
C LEU A 290 -14.39 -1.89 -16.45
N LYS A 291 -15.34 -2.54 -15.79
CA LYS A 291 -16.78 -2.24 -15.83
C LYS A 291 -17.25 -1.37 -14.67
N SER A 292 -16.44 -1.22 -13.62
CA SER A 292 -16.77 -0.44 -12.42
C SER A 292 -16.34 1.03 -12.53
N GLY A 293 -16.74 1.85 -11.55
CA GLY A 293 -16.28 3.22 -11.35
C GLY A 293 -14.96 3.37 -10.60
N LEU A 294 -14.27 2.26 -10.28
CA LEU A 294 -12.99 2.31 -9.57
C LEU A 294 -11.93 3.03 -10.39
N ALA A 295 -11.22 3.96 -9.74
CA ALA A 295 -10.29 4.89 -10.38
C ALA A 295 -9.01 4.20 -10.88
N ALA A 296 -8.58 3.17 -10.15
CA ALA A 296 -7.43 2.36 -10.48
C ALA A 296 -7.47 0.99 -9.79
N ASP A 297 -6.59 0.11 -10.24
CA ASP A 297 -6.22 -1.14 -9.58
C ASP A 297 -4.71 -1.37 -9.64
N GLN A 298 -4.17 -2.09 -8.65
CA GLN A 298 -2.75 -2.35 -8.49
C GLN A 298 -2.49 -3.81 -8.14
N ILE A 299 -1.85 -4.55 -9.05
CA ILE A 299 -1.45 -5.94 -8.76
C ILE A 299 -0.53 -5.99 -7.53
N TRP A 300 -0.75 -6.99 -6.68
CA TRP A 300 0.27 -7.48 -5.77
C TRP A 300 0.86 -8.76 -6.36
N GLN A 301 2.10 -8.78 -6.85
CA GLN A 301 3.06 -7.66 -6.91
C GLN A 301 3.95 -7.70 -8.15
N PHE A 302 4.63 -6.59 -8.43
CA PHE A 302 5.57 -6.49 -9.56
C PHE A 302 6.82 -7.34 -9.33
N GLY A 303 7.08 -8.28 -10.22
CA GLY A 303 8.36 -8.97 -10.32
C GLY A 303 9.25 -8.31 -11.38
N PRO A 304 10.39 -7.70 -11.04
CA PRO A 304 11.27 -7.12 -12.05
C PRO A 304 12.01 -8.21 -12.81
N ASN A 305 12.53 -7.85 -14.00
CA ASN A 305 13.46 -8.71 -14.75
C ASN A 305 14.79 -7.97 -14.94
N GLY A 306 15.92 -8.69 -14.85
CA GLY A 306 17.24 -8.12 -15.11
C GLY A 306 17.83 -7.22 -14.02
N THR A 307 17.30 -7.29 -12.79
CA THR A 307 17.95 -6.69 -11.61
C THR A 307 19.16 -7.50 -11.17
N SER A 308 20.12 -6.84 -10.51
CA SER A 308 21.27 -7.54 -9.91
C SER A 308 20.90 -8.36 -8.66
N VAL A 309 19.84 -7.96 -7.96
CA VAL A 309 19.26 -8.70 -6.84
C VAL A 309 18.48 -9.92 -7.35
N ASN A 310 18.62 -11.04 -6.65
CA ASN A 310 17.88 -12.28 -6.94
C ASN A 310 16.37 -11.98 -6.89
N PRO A 311 15.63 -12.15 -8.01
CA PRO A 311 14.19 -11.83 -8.03
C PRO A 311 13.39 -12.61 -6.97
N ALA A 312 13.84 -13.80 -6.59
CA ALA A 312 13.22 -14.60 -5.53
C ALA A 312 13.21 -13.90 -4.15
N SER A 313 14.15 -12.98 -3.91
CA SER A 313 14.23 -12.18 -2.67
C SER A 313 13.32 -10.94 -2.66
N LEU A 314 12.76 -10.61 -3.82
CA LEU A 314 11.82 -9.50 -4.03
C LEU A 314 10.38 -10.00 -4.19
N SER A 315 10.20 -11.32 -4.25
CA SER A 315 8.97 -11.96 -4.67
C SER A 315 8.33 -12.80 -3.58
N ASP A 316 7.03 -13.00 -3.72
CA ASP A 316 6.25 -14.02 -3.05
C ASP A 316 5.46 -14.86 -4.08
N VAL A 317 4.53 -15.69 -3.59
CA VAL A 317 3.69 -16.56 -4.42
C VAL A 317 2.73 -15.80 -5.35
N ASN A 318 2.49 -14.51 -5.13
CA ASN A 318 1.60 -13.67 -5.93
C ASN A 318 2.37 -12.84 -6.98
N THR A 319 3.69 -12.99 -7.07
CA THR A 319 4.52 -12.14 -7.93
C THR A 319 4.30 -12.42 -9.40
N ILE A 320 4.01 -11.37 -10.17
CA ILE A 320 3.85 -11.45 -11.63
C ILE A 320 5.07 -10.79 -12.29
N TYR A 321 5.93 -11.62 -12.90
CA TYR A 321 7.22 -11.19 -13.43
C TYR A 321 7.11 -10.48 -14.78
N TYR A 322 7.73 -9.30 -14.90
CA TYR A 322 7.78 -8.52 -16.12
C TYR A 322 8.33 -9.34 -17.31
N GLY A 323 7.54 -9.38 -18.39
CA GLY A 323 7.87 -10.12 -19.61
C GLY A 323 7.44 -11.59 -19.61
N SER A 324 6.85 -12.11 -18.52
CA SER A 324 6.21 -13.42 -18.52
C SER A 324 4.93 -13.42 -19.38
N ALA A 325 4.45 -14.61 -19.76
CA ALA A 325 3.22 -14.73 -20.53
C ALA A 325 1.99 -14.21 -19.79
N GLU A 326 1.87 -14.48 -18.48
CA GLU A 326 0.78 -13.93 -17.66
C GLU A 326 0.90 -12.41 -17.47
N TYR A 327 2.11 -11.86 -17.41
CA TYR A 327 2.31 -10.41 -17.28
C TYR A 327 1.84 -9.63 -18.52
N VAL A 328 1.89 -10.24 -19.71
CA VAL A 328 1.29 -9.63 -20.91
C VAL A 328 -0.21 -9.39 -20.68
N THR A 329 -0.93 -10.39 -20.19
CA THR A 329 -2.37 -10.31 -19.95
C THR A 329 -2.71 -9.42 -18.76
N LEU A 330 -2.14 -9.72 -17.59
CA LEU A 330 -2.50 -9.08 -16.32
C LEU A 330 -1.81 -7.73 -16.10
N GLY A 331 -0.69 -7.48 -16.78
CA GLY A 331 0.03 -6.21 -16.70
C GLY A 331 -0.24 -5.33 -17.91
N THR A 332 0.40 -5.64 -19.04
CA THR A 332 0.47 -4.76 -20.21
C THR A 332 -0.90 -4.53 -20.88
N ASP A 333 -1.64 -5.60 -21.15
CA ASP A 333 -2.94 -5.51 -21.83
C ASP A 333 -3.99 -4.86 -20.93
N HIS A 334 -4.00 -5.20 -19.64
CA HIS A 334 -4.89 -4.56 -18.66
C HIS A 334 -4.60 -3.07 -18.48
N ALA A 335 -3.34 -2.65 -18.31
CA ALA A 335 -2.99 -1.24 -18.21
C ALA A 335 -3.44 -0.45 -19.46
N LYS A 336 -3.29 -1.05 -20.64
CA LYS A 336 -3.78 -0.48 -21.90
C LYS A 336 -5.31 -0.42 -21.95
N ALA A 337 -6.03 -1.39 -21.39
CA ALA A 337 -7.48 -1.37 -21.30
C ALA A 337 -7.97 -0.28 -20.34
N MET A 338 -7.35 -0.15 -19.16
CA MET A 338 -7.68 0.89 -18.17
C MET A 338 -7.52 2.30 -18.75
N SER A 339 -6.42 2.57 -19.47
CA SER A 339 -6.21 3.88 -20.12
C SER A 339 -7.24 4.25 -21.18
N LYS A 340 -8.06 3.29 -21.65
CA LYS A 340 -9.14 3.51 -22.62
C LYS A 340 -10.52 3.62 -21.97
N LYS A 341 -10.66 3.41 -20.65
CA LYS A 341 -11.94 3.63 -19.96
C LYS A 341 -12.37 5.09 -20.16
N LYS A 342 -13.62 5.29 -20.51
CA LYS A 342 -14.20 6.62 -20.65
C LYS A 342 -14.42 7.22 -19.27
N VAL A 343 -14.02 8.46 -19.14
CA VAL A 343 -14.21 9.30 -17.94
C VAL A 343 -15.63 9.81 -17.87
#